data_AF-A0A956FJD5-F1
#
_entry.id   AF-A0A956FJD5-F1
#
_cell.length_a   1.000
_cell.length_b   1.000
_cell.length_c   1.000
_cell.angle_alpha   90.00
_cell.angle_beta   90.00
_cell.angle_gamma   90.00
#
_symmetry.space_group_name_H-M   'P 1'
#
loop_
_entity.id
_entity.type
_entity.pdbx_description
1 polymer ?
#
loop_
_entity_poly.entity_id
_entity_poly.type
_entity_poly.pdbx_seq_one_letter_code
_entity_poly.pdbx_strand_id
1 'polypeptide(L)'
;MIVDIFPKNVQAHHDLSVTNAAEDHPRSGSCWLVGGDAYNPGGSVAYLQVFDAAAADVTLGSTVPVYTQALTALVATPIEPPRPVLCRTALSYAVTATRTGNGAPASACDLSLVYA
;
A
#
# COMPACT_ATOMS: atom_id res chain seq x y z
N MET A 1 -20.73 23.72 13.58
CA MET A 1 -20.43 22.28 13.73
C MET A 1 -19.11 22.04 13.02
N ILE A 2 -18.00 21.97 13.77
CA ILE A 2 -16.71 21.56 13.21
C ILE A 2 -16.83 20.05 13.04
N VAL A 3 -17.04 19.61 11.81
CA VAL A 3 -16.85 18.22 11.44
C VAL A 3 -15.34 18.04 11.46
N ASP A 4 -14.82 17.25 12.39
CA ASP A 4 -13.43 16.80 12.33
C ASP A 4 -13.28 16.01 11.01
N ILE A 5 -12.75 16.68 9.99
CA ILE A 5 -12.50 16.11 8.65
C ILE A 5 -11.36 15.08 8.72
N PHE A 6 -10.57 15.10 9.80
CA PHE A 6 -9.53 14.12 10.05
C PHE A 6 -10.03 13.06 11.04
N PRO A 7 -9.97 11.77 10.66
CA PRO A 7 -10.35 10.68 11.55
C PRO A 7 -9.42 10.67 12.78
N LYS A 8 -9.99 10.57 13.98
CA LYS A 8 -9.28 10.74 15.26
C LYS A 8 -8.29 9.62 15.60
N ASN A 9 -8.25 8.55 14.80
CA ASN A 9 -7.44 7.36 15.02
C ASN A 9 -6.54 7.06 13.81
N VAL A 10 -5.71 8.04 13.44
CA VAL A 10 -4.64 7.81 12.46
C VAL A 10 -3.57 6.92 13.08
N GLN A 11 -3.24 5.84 12.41
CA GLN A 11 -2.21 4.89 12.84
C GLN A 11 -1.21 4.72 11.70
N ALA A 12 0.06 4.56 12.07
CA ALA A 12 1.15 4.26 11.14
C ALA A 12 1.50 2.77 11.23
N HIS A 13 1.74 2.14 10.09
CA HIS A 13 2.24 0.77 9.98
C HIS A 13 3.52 0.81 9.16
N HIS A 14 4.54 0.11 9.62
CA HIS A 14 5.84 0.11 8.99
C HIS A 14 6.28 -1.32 8.72
N ASP A 15 6.66 -1.60 7.49
CA ASP A 15 7.15 -2.88 7.00
C ASP A 15 8.47 -2.68 6.24
N LEU A 16 9.44 -3.54 6.49
CA LEU A 16 10.81 -3.44 5.96
C LEU A 16 11.10 -4.46 4.85
N SER A 17 10.11 -5.26 4.46
CA SER A 17 10.34 -6.41 3.59
C SER A 17 9.24 -6.66 2.58
N VAL A 18 8.58 -5.61 2.11
CA VAL A 18 7.43 -5.74 1.21
C VAL A 18 7.89 -6.19 -0.18
N THR A 19 7.33 -7.30 -0.66
CA THR A 19 7.64 -7.91 -1.96
C THR A 19 6.36 -8.25 -2.73
N ASN A 20 6.42 -9.16 -3.72
CA ASN A 20 5.26 -9.66 -4.43
C ASN A 20 4.48 -10.71 -3.63
N ALA A 21 4.29 -10.44 -2.35
CA ALA A 21 3.35 -11.12 -1.49
C ALA A 21 2.36 -10.06 -0.99
N ALA A 22 1.07 -10.41 -0.98
CA ALA A 22 0.10 -9.57 -0.30
C ALA A 22 0.32 -9.70 1.21
N GLU A 23 0.43 -8.57 1.88
CA GLU A 23 0.58 -8.48 3.32
C GLU A 23 -0.63 -7.78 3.91
N ASP A 24 -1.13 -8.34 5.01
CA ASP A 24 -2.26 -7.79 5.72
C ASP A 24 -1.84 -6.61 6.58
N HIS A 25 -2.65 -5.57 6.53
CA HIS A 25 -2.61 -4.53 7.52
C HIS A 25 -3.01 -5.06 8.93
N PRO A 26 -2.37 -4.63 10.04
CA PRO A 26 -2.70 -5.10 11.39
C PRO A 26 -4.15 -4.86 11.86
N ARG A 27 -4.90 -3.97 11.22
CA ARG A 27 -6.33 -3.75 11.49
C ARG A 27 -7.17 -4.48 10.45
N SER A 28 -7.94 -5.45 10.93
CA SER A 28 -9.05 -6.05 10.20
C SER A 28 -10.27 -5.12 10.18
N GLY A 29 -11.00 -5.13 9.06
CA GLY A 29 -12.20 -4.31 8.86
C GLY A 29 -11.95 -3.01 8.10
N SER A 30 -12.99 -2.18 8.02
CA SER A 30 -12.96 -0.97 7.18
C SER A 30 -11.97 0.07 7.69
N CYS A 31 -11.17 0.63 6.79
CA CYS A 31 -10.24 1.72 7.06
C CYS A 31 -10.01 2.60 5.83
N TRP A 32 -9.42 3.77 6.06
CA TRP A 32 -9.01 4.70 5.02
C TRP A 32 -7.49 4.73 4.92
N LEU A 33 -6.93 4.52 3.72
CA LEU A 33 -5.55 4.87 3.44
C LEU A 33 -5.46 6.39 3.24
N VAL A 34 -4.68 7.05 4.09
CA VAL A 34 -4.54 8.51 4.13
C VAL A 34 -3.22 8.96 3.51
N GLY A 35 -2.16 8.16 3.63
CA GLY A 35 -0.89 8.43 3.00
C GLY A 35 0.23 7.53 3.48
N GLY A 36 1.46 7.99 3.39
CA GLY A 36 2.64 7.22 3.81
C GLY A 36 3.91 7.59 3.05
N ASP A 37 4.92 6.74 3.18
CA ASP A 37 6.15 6.78 2.42
C ASP A 37 6.60 5.36 2.05
N ALA A 38 7.30 5.24 0.91
CA ALA A 38 7.83 3.97 0.45
C ALA A 38 9.23 4.16 -0.12
N TYR A 39 10.20 3.43 0.40
CA TYR A 39 11.57 3.41 -0.11
C TYR A 39 11.80 2.16 -0.96
N ASN A 40 12.27 2.38 -2.19
CA ASN A 40 12.66 1.31 -3.10
C ASN A 40 14.19 1.26 -3.21
N PRO A 41 14.87 0.30 -2.56
CA PRO A 41 16.32 0.12 -2.70
C PRO A 41 16.72 -0.54 -4.02
N GLY A 42 15.76 -0.98 -4.84
CA GLY A 42 16.00 -1.59 -6.14
C GLY A 42 16.48 -0.58 -7.20
N GLY A 43 17.26 -1.08 -8.16
CA GLY A 43 17.76 -0.30 -9.30
C GLY A 43 16.72 -0.07 -10.41
N SER A 44 15.48 -0.53 -10.23
CA SER A 44 14.38 -0.39 -11.19
C SER A 44 13.11 0.11 -10.49
N VAL A 45 12.20 0.71 -11.25
CA VAL A 45 10.90 1.13 -10.73
C VAL A 45 10.13 -0.09 -10.21
N ALA A 46 9.52 0.07 -9.05
CA ALA A 46 8.56 -0.88 -8.48
C ALA A 46 7.18 -0.23 -8.40
N TYR A 47 6.15 -1.01 -8.10
CA TYR A 47 4.77 -0.55 -8.01
C TYR A 47 4.14 -1.06 -6.73
N LEU A 48 3.80 -0.14 -5.84
CA LEU A 48 2.93 -0.40 -4.71
C LEU A 48 1.51 -0.62 -5.24
N GLN A 49 0.88 -1.70 -4.79
CA GLN A 49 -0.49 -2.06 -5.07
C GLN A 49 -1.22 -2.22 -3.73
N VAL A 50 -2.34 -1.54 -3.56
CA VAL A 50 -3.19 -1.64 -2.37
C VAL A 50 -4.52 -2.24 -2.78
N PHE A 51 -5.06 -3.14 -1.95
CA PHE A 51 -6.28 -3.89 -2.21
C PHE A 51 -7.31 -3.70 -1.08
N ASP A 52 -8.59 -3.76 -1.46
CA ASP A 52 -9.72 -3.84 -0.51
C ASP A 52 -10.15 -5.31 -0.32
N ALA A 53 -9.23 -6.11 0.20
CA ALA A 53 -9.40 -7.54 0.47
C ALA A 53 -8.37 -7.98 1.52
N ALA A 54 -8.65 -9.07 2.23
CA ALA A 54 -7.63 -9.69 3.09
C ALA A 54 -6.52 -10.27 2.21
N ALA A 55 -5.28 -10.29 2.70
CA ALA A 55 -4.12 -10.76 1.94
C ALA A 55 -4.29 -12.20 1.44
N ALA A 56 -4.96 -13.05 2.22
CA ALA A 56 -5.30 -14.42 1.82
C ALA A 56 -6.22 -14.52 0.60
N ASP A 57 -7.00 -13.47 0.31
CA ASP A 57 -7.94 -13.38 -0.82
C ASP A 57 -7.33 -12.64 -2.03
N VAL A 58 -6.11 -12.10 -1.90
CA VAL A 58 -5.44 -11.37 -2.96
C VAL A 58 -4.60 -12.31 -3.82
N THR A 59 -4.90 -12.35 -5.12
CA THR A 59 -4.09 -12.99 -6.15
C THR A 59 -3.45 -11.92 -7.03
N LEU A 60 -2.15 -11.66 -6.82
CA LEU A 60 -1.40 -10.66 -7.59
C LEU A 60 -1.48 -10.93 -9.10
N GLY A 61 -1.64 -9.86 -9.88
CA GLY A 61 -1.85 -9.95 -11.33
C GLY A 61 -3.30 -10.18 -11.76
N SER A 62 -4.22 -10.48 -10.84
CA SER A 62 -5.64 -10.71 -11.17
C SER A 62 -6.61 -9.96 -10.26
N THR A 63 -6.33 -9.87 -8.96
CA THR A 63 -7.07 -8.99 -8.06
C THR A 63 -6.81 -7.55 -8.46
N VAL A 64 -7.88 -6.77 -8.66
CA VAL A 64 -7.76 -5.37 -9.07
C VAL A 64 -7.38 -4.52 -7.85
N PRO A 65 -6.23 -3.84 -7.85
CA PRO A 65 -5.87 -2.93 -6.77
C PRO A 65 -6.77 -1.69 -6.77
N VAL A 66 -7.14 -1.24 -5.57
CA VAL A 66 -7.88 0.01 -5.37
C VAL A 66 -6.99 1.23 -5.53
N TYR A 67 -5.68 1.06 -5.32
CA TYR A 67 -4.68 2.11 -5.50
C TYR A 67 -3.37 1.52 -5.98
N THR A 68 -2.72 2.22 -6.91
CA THR A 68 -1.39 1.84 -7.41
C THR A 68 -0.51 3.07 -7.51
N GLN A 69 0.71 2.98 -6.98
CA GLN A 69 1.70 4.05 -7.03
C GLN A 69 3.03 3.51 -7.57
N ALA A 70 3.66 4.26 -8.47
CA ALA A 70 5.02 3.96 -8.92
C ALA A 70 6.03 4.40 -7.85
N LEU A 71 6.95 3.51 -7.51
CA LEU A 71 8.05 3.71 -6.59
C LEU A 71 9.33 3.86 -7.39
N THR A 72 9.88 5.07 -7.42
CA THR A 72 11.09 5.35 -8.21
C THR A 72 12.30 4.66 -7.57
N ALA A 73 13.23 4.19 -8.40
CA ALA A 73 14.42 3.49 -7.96
C ALA A 73 15.30 4.36 -7.04
N LEU A 74 15.88 3.75 -6.01
CA LEU A 74 16.85 4.34 -5.08
C LEU A 74 16.36 5.58 -4.29
N VAL A 75 15.05 5.83 -4.25
CA VAL A 75 14.46 6.99 -3.56
C VAL A 75 13.22 6.62 -2.76
N ALA A 76 12.96 7.40 -1.72
CA ALA A 76 11.70 7.36 -1.00
C ALA A 76 10.64 8.14 -1.79
N THR A 77 9.49 7.52 -2.03
CA THR A 77 8.35 8.11 -2.72
C THR A 77 7.24 8.35 -1.70
N PRO A 78 6.75 9.59 -1.53
CA PRO A 78 5.60 9.84 -0.67
C PRO A 78 4.34 9.21 -1.29
N ILE A 79 3.55 8.56 -0.44
CA ILE A 79 2.26 7.99 -0.82
C ILE A 79 1.21 9.03 -0.46
N GLU A 80 0.74 9.76 -1.47
CA GLU A 80 -0.25 10.81 -1.31
C GLU A 80 -1.41 10.56 -2.28
N PRO A 81 -2.36 9.68 -1.94
CA PRO A 81 -3.51 9.47 -2.78
C PRO A 81 -4.31 10.80 -2.89
N PRO A 82 -4.78 11.20 -4.09
CA PRO A 82 -5.49 12.48 -4.28
C PRO A 82 -6.73 12.66 -3.39
N ARG A 83 -7.28 11.53 -2.93
CA ARG A 83 -8.34 11.43 -1.92
C ARG A 83 -8.06 10.19 -1.07
N PRO A 84 -8.43 10.19 0.22
CA PRO A 84 -8.33 8.99 1.04
C PRO A 84 -9.00 7.80 0.37
N VAL A 85 -8.32 6.65 0.34
CA VAL A 85 -8.82 5.44 -0.31
C VAL A 85 -9.55 4.59 0.73
N LEU A 86 -10.84 4.35 0.53
CA LEU A 86 -11.64 3.51 1.40
C LEU A 86 -11.39 2.04 1.08
N CYS A 87 -10.92 1.27 2.06
CA CYS A 87 -10.99 -0.19 2.06
C CYS A 87 -12.16 -0.60 2.97
N ARG A 88 -13.19 -1.23 2.41
CA ARG A 88 -14.40 -1.64 3.15
C ARG A 88 -14.21 -2.94 3.92
N THR A 89 -13.44 -3.87 3.37
CA THR A 89 -13.29 -5.24 3.86
C THR A 89 -12.04 -5.35 4.73
N ALA A 90 -10.88 -5.07 4.14
CA ALA A 90 -9.57 -5.05 4.78
C ALA A 90 -8.60 -4.29 3.87
N LEU A 91 -7.52 -3.77 4.45
CA LEU A 91 -6.43 -3.18 3.68
C LEU A 91 -5.31 -4.21 3.58
N SER A 92 -4.94 -4.57 2.36
CA SER A 92 -3.73 -5.33 2.10
C SER A 92 -2.92 -4.63 1.02
N TYR A 93 -1.63 -4.90 0.99
CA TYR A 93 -0.71 -4.25 0.06
C TYR A 93 0.34 -5.25 -0.44
N ALA A 94 0.89 -4.96 -1.61
CA ALA A 94 2.00 -5.70 -2.19
C ALA A 94 2.85 -4.77 -3.06
N VAL A 95 4.10 -5.13 -3.30
CA VAL A 95 4.99 -4.41 -4.22
C VAL A 95 5.40 -5.33 -5.36
N THR A 96 5.37 -4.82 -6.58
CA THR A 96 5.58 -5.60 -7.80
C THR A 96 6.46 -4.87 -8.81
N ALA A 97 7.17 -5.59 -9.67
CA ALA A 97 8.01 -5.01 -10.71
C ALA A 97 7.23 -4.33 -11.85
N THR A 98 5.95 -4.67 -12.01
CA THR A 98 5.10 -4.11 -13.06
C THR A 98 3.77 -3.66 -12.48
N ARG A 99 3.20 -2.60 -13.07
CA ARG A 99 1.90 -2.09 -12.66
C ARG A 99 0.85 -3.20 -12.82
N THR A 100 0.08 -3.46 -11.75
CA THR A 100 -0.95 -4.52 -11.70
C THR A 100 -0.43 -5.93 -12.01
N GLY A 101 0.88 -6.16 -11.94
CA GLY A 101 1.48 -7.47 -12.22
C GLY A 101 1.66 -8.32 -10.96
N ASN A 102 2.43 -9.39 -11.10
CA ASN A 102 2.77 -10.34 -10.03
C ASN A 102 4.29 -10.57 -9.87
N GLY A 103 5.11 -9.97 -10.74
CA GLY A 103 6.57 -10.11 -10.70
C GLY A 103 7.15 -9.46 -9.45
N ALA A 104 8.10 -10.14 -8.80
CA ALA A 104 8.84 -9.61 -7.66
C ALA A 104 9.66 -8.37 -8.06
N PRO A 105 9.71 -7.33 -7.22
CA PRO A 105 10.69 -6.26 -7.40
C PRO A 105 12.12 -6.82 -7.23
N ALA A 106 13.11 -6.12 -7.80
CA ALA A 106 14.51 -6.53 -7.72
C ALA A 106 15.04 -6.62 -6.26
N SER A 107 14.46 -5.82 -5.37
CA SER A 107 14.75 -5.80 -3.94
C SER A 107 13.43 -5.57 -3.18
N ALA A 108 13.35 -6.07 -1.94
CA ALA A 108 12.25 -5.73 -1.05
C ALA A 108 12.21 -4.22 -0.78
N CYS A 109 11.01 -3.67 -0.67
CA CYS A 109 10.81 -2.24 -0.40
C CYS A 109 10.44 -2.02 1.06
N ASP A 110 10.89 -0.88 1.59
CA ASP A 110 10.46 -0.41 2.91
C ASP A 110 9.20 0.44 2.73
N LEU A 111 8.20 0.22 3.55
CA LEU A 111 6.88 0.81 3.43
C LEU A 111 6.41 1.33 4.78
N SER A 112 5.93 2.56 4.78
CA SER A 112 5.29 3.23 5.90
C SER A 112 3.92 3.70 5.43
N LEU A 113 2.85 3.05 5.89
CA LEU A 113 1.47 3.42 5.54
C LEU A 113 0.78 4.10 6.71
N VAL A 114 0.00 5.13 6.40
CA VAL A 114 -0.82 5.89 7.33
C VAL A 114 -2.29 5.66 7.00
N TYR A 115 -3.04 5.13 7.97
CA TYR A 115 -4.44 4.73 7.80
C TYR A 115 -5.30 5.18 8.97
N ALA A 116 -6.64 5.16 8.80
CA ALA A 116 -7.59 5.61 9.81
C ALA A 116 -8.91 4.84 9.85
#